data_AF-A0A506XW30-F1
#
_entry.id   AF-A0A506XW30-F1
#
_cell.length_a   1.000
_cell.length_b   1.000
_cell.length_c   1.000
_cell.angle_alpha   90.00
_cell.angle_beta   90.00
_cell.angle_gamma   90.00
#
_symmetry.space_group_name_H-M   'P 1'
#
loop_
_entity.id
_entity.type
_entity.pdbx_description
1 polymer ?
#
loop_
_entity_poly.entity_id
_entity_poly.type
_entity_poly.pdbx_seq_one_letter_code
_entity_poly.pdbx_strand_id
1 'polypeptide(L)'
;MDVLEVIAAVLRVVLAVLFVGMGVLHFVPTVARGMRAMIPPFFRRPGWPSPHLLVVLTGVCEILGGIGLLVPGLRWVVGVLLVIFLVAVFPANAYAAAHPDRFGRTAIPFWPRLVAQIVLIALVLFAAFG
;
A
#
# COMPACT_ATOMS: atom_id res chain seq x y z
N MET A 1 20.44 -11.05 -20.18
CA MET A 1 19.97 -10.33 -18.99
C MET A 1 21.04 -10.43 -17.95
N ASP A 2 21.45 -9.31 -17.38
CA ASP A 2 22.34 -9.37 -16.21
C ASP A 2 21.57 -9.90 -14.98
N VAL A 3 22.29 -10.27 -13.93
CA VAL A 3 21.68 -10.84 -12.72
C VAL A 3 20.71 -9.85 -12.05
N LEU A 4 20.98 -8.55 -12.12
CA LEU A 4 20.14 -7.50 -11.51
C LEU A 4 18.82 -7.36 -12.25
N GLU A 5 18.83 -7.42 -13.58
CA GLU A 5 17.63 -7.41 -14.42
C GLU A 5 16.70 -8.60 -14.10
N VAL A 6 17.28 -9.78 -13.90
CA VAL A 6 16.52 -10.97 -13.49
C VAL A 6 15.92 -10.78 -12.11
N ILE A 7 16.69 -10.28 -11.14
CA ILE A 7 16.20 -10.00 -9.78
C ILE A 7 15.07 -8.98 -9.83
N ALA A 8 15.22 -7.89 -10.59
CA ALA A 8 14.19 -6.86 -10.71
C ALA A 8 12.94 -7.39 -11.41
N ALA A 9 13.07 -8.24 -12.44
CA ALA A 9 11.94 -8.90 -13.08
C ALA A 9 11.16 -9.79 -12.11
N VAL A 10 11.85 -10.64 -11.34
CA VAL A 10 11.20 -11.47 -10.30
C VAL A 10 10.54 -10.59 -9.25
N LEU A 11 11.21 -9.53 -8.80
CA LEU A 11 10.68 -8.63 -7.79
C LEU A 11 9.42 -7.91 -8.27
N ARG A 12 9.34 -7.48 -9.54
CA ARG A 12 8.11 -6.91 -10.11
C ARG A 12 6.94 -7.87 -10.02
N VAL A 13 7.15 -9.15 -10.33
CA VAL A 13 6.10 -10.17 -10.24
C VAL A 13 5.66 -10.36 -8.79
N VAL A 14 6.61 -10.47 -7.86
CA VAL A 14 6.31 -10.61 -6.42
C VAL A 14 5.54 -9.40 -5.90
N LEU A 15 5.99 -8.17 -6.21
CA LEU A 15 5.32 -6.94 -5.82
C LEU A 15 3.96 -6.81 -6.47
N ALA A 16 3.81 -7.18 -7.75
CA ALA A 16 2.53 -7.18 -8.43
C ALA A 16 1.51 -8.08 -7.73
N VAL A 17 1.89 -9.32 -7.42
CA VAL A 17 1.04 -10.26 -6.67
C VAL A 17 0.70 -9.70 -5.28
N LEU A 18 1.67 -9.14 -4.58
CA LEU A 18 1.48 -8.56 -3.25
C LEU A 18 0.51 -7.37 -3.28
N PHE A 19 0.71 -6.38 -4.17
CA PHE A 19 -0.16 -5.21 -4.28
C PHE A 19 -1.55 -5.57 -4.78
N VAL A 20 -1.67 -6.45 -5.79
CA VAL A 20 -2.98 -6.91 -6.25
C VAL A 20 -3.71 -7.66 -5.14
N GLY A 21 -3.01 -8.53 -4.40
CA GLY A 21 -3.58 -9.24 -3.25
C GLY A 21 -4.07 -8.29 -2.16
N MET A 22 -3.26 -7.32 -1.74
CA MET A 22 -3.67 -6.29 -0.76
C MET A 22 -4.83 -5.44 -1.27
N GLY A 23 -4.80 -5.06 -2.54
CA GLY A 23 -5.87 -4.27 -3.16
C GLY A 23 -7.19 -5.02 -3.22
N VAL A 24 -7.18 -6.33 -3.50
CA VAL A 24 -8.39 -7.18 -3.45
C VAL A 24 -8.98 -7.24 -2.03
N LEU A 25 -8.15 -7.26 -0.98
CA LEU A 25 -8.62 -7.27 0.40
C LEU A 25 -9.45 -6.02 0.79
N HIS A 26 -9.27 -4.90 0.10
CA HIS A 26 -10.09 -3.69 0.32
C HIS A 26 -11.56 -3.89 -0.07
N PHE A 27 -11.87 -4.90 -0.89
CA PHE A 27 -13.22 -5.25 -1.30
C PHE A 27 -13.83 -6.39 -0.48
N VAL A 28 -13.06 -7.02 0.40
CA VAL A 28 -13.54 -8.05 1.32
C VAL A 28 -14.26 -7.37 2.49
N PRO A 29 -15.57 -7.60 2.71
CA PRO A 29 -16.38 -6.79 3.63
C PRO A 29 -15.85 -6.71 5.07
N THR A 30 -15.34 -7.83 5.60
CA THR A 30 -14.79 -7.91 6.96
C THR A 30 -13.50 -7.09 7.10
N VAL A 31 -12.60 -7.19 6.12
CA VAL A 31 -11.32 -6.47 6.10
C VAL A 31 -11.55 -4.97 5.84
N ALA A 32 -12.41 -4.64 4.87
CA ALA A 32 -12.78 -3.28 4.53
C ALA A 32 -13.41 -2.52 5.71
N ARG A 33 -14.17 -3.20 6.58
CA ARG A 33 -14.68 -2.60 7.83
C ARG A 33 -13.53 -2.22 8.78
N GLY A 34 -12.53 -3.09 8.92
CA GLY A 34 -11.34 -2.81 9.72
C GLY A 34 -10.54 -1.62 9.19
N MET A 35 -10.25 -1.61 7.88
CA MET A 35 -9.53 -0.51 7.21
C MET A 35 -10.24 0.84 7.39
N ARG A 36 -11.57 0.87 7.22
CA ARG A 36 -12.36 2.09 7.46
C ARG A 36 -12.23 2.60 8.90
N ALA A 37 -12.17 1.70 9.88
CA ALA A 37 -12.03 2.08 11.27
C ALA A 37 -10.63 2.67 11.58
N MET A 38 -9.60 2.27 10.84
CA MET A 38 -8.22 2.77 10.95
C MET A 38 -8.02 4.17 10.35
N ILE A 39 -8.96 4.68 9.53
CA ILE A 39 -8.82 6.01 8.92
C ILE A 39 -8.81 7.08 10.02
N PRO A 40 -7.75 7.89 10.18
CA PRO A 40 -7.62 8.84 11.28
C PRO A 40 -8.73 9.90 11.30
N PRO A 41 -9.10 10.45 12.47
CA PRO A 41 -10.16 11.47 12.60
C PRO A 41 -9.96 12.71 11.72
N PHE A 42 -8.70 13.11 11.47
CA PHE A 42 -8.37 14.25 10.61
C PHE A 42 -8.92 14.09 9.17
N PHE A 43 -8.97 12.86 8.65
CA PHE A 43 -9.50 12.54 7.31
C PHE A 43 -11.03 12.40 7.27
N ARG A 44 -11.72 12.55 8.40
CA ARG A 44 -13.19 12.42 8.52
C ARG A 44 -13.92 13.76 8.61
N ARG A 45 -13.23 14.86 8.32
CA ARG A 45 -13.77 16.22 8.42
C ARG A 45 -14.67 16.55 7.23
N PRO A 46 -15.62 17.49 7.36
CA PRO A 46 -16.42 17.96 6.23
C PRO A 46 -15.54 18.39 5.05
N GLY A 47 -15.88 17.95 3.83
CA GLY A 47 -15.10 18.20 2.61
C GLY A 47 -14.08 17.11 2.27
N TRP A 48 -13.81 16.16 3.15
CA TRP A 48 -12.98 14.99 2.83
C TRP A 48 -13.82 13.82 2.27
N PRO A 49 -13.23 12.99 1.39
CA PRO A 49 -13.86 11.73 0.95
C PRO A 49 -14.26 10.85 2.14
N SER A 50 -15.38 10.13 2.01
CA SER A 50 -15.82 9.21 3.05
C SER A 50 -14.78 8.11 3.31
N PRO A 51 -14.69 7.55 4.54
CA PRO A 51 -13.82 6.43 4.82
C PRO A 51 -14.01 5.24 3.88
N HIS A 52 -15.26 5.01 3.45
CA HIS A 52 -15.58 3.97 2.46
C HIS A 52 -14.93 4.26 1.11
N LEU A 53 -15.10 5.48 0.60
CA LEU A 53 -14.51 5.89 -0.68
C LEU A 53 -12.97 5.83 -0.62
N LEU A 54 -12.36 6.27 0.48
CA LEU A 54 -10.91 6.17 0.66
C LEU A 54 -10.41 4.72 0.56
N VAL A 55 -11.07 3.77 1.24
CA VAL A 55 -10.71 2.33 1.17
C VAL A 55 -10.89 1.79 -0.25
N VAL A 56 -11.96 2.15 -0.95
CA VAL A 56 -12.14 1.72 -2.35
C VAL A 56 -11.05 2.29 -3.24
N LEU A 57 -10.76 3.59 -3.13
CA LEU A 57 -9.72 4.25 -3.92
C LEU A 57 -8.35 3.65 -3.65
N THR A 58 -7.98 3.42 -2.39
CA THR A 58 -6.69 2.82 -2.05
C THR A 58 -6.57 1.40 -2.60
N GLY A 59 -7.64 0.60 -2.53
CA GLY A 59 -7.67 -0.74 -3.13
C GLY A 59 -7.49 -0.73 -4.64
N VAL A 60 -8.14 0.19 -5.35
CA VAL A 60 -7.95 0.37 -6.80
C VAL A 60 -6.52 0.80 -7.12
N CYS A 61 -5.96 1.76 -6.37
CA CYS A 61 -4.58 2.21 -6.56
C CYS A 61 -3.57 1.06 -6.38
N GLU A 62 -3.75 0.20 -5.39
CA GLU A 62 -2.88 -0.97 -5.20
C GLU A 62 -2.97 -1.96 -6.36
N ILE A 63 -4.18 -2.30 -6.82
CA ILE A 63 -4.36 -3.21 -7.96
C ILE A 63 -3.70 -2.64 -9.22
N LEU A 64 -4.00 -1.37 -9.54
CA LEU A 64 -3.43 -0.71 -10.71
C LEU A 64 -1.91 -0.54 -10.60
N GLY A 65 -1.41 -0.26 -9.41
CA GLY A 65 0.02 -0.15 -9.15
C GLY A 65 0.73 -1.49 -9.32
N GLY A 66 0.17 -2.57 -8.79
CA GLY A 66 0.70 -3.92 -8.94
C GLY A 66 0.74 -4.36 -10.41
N ILE A 67 -0.37 -4.19 -11.15
CA ILE A 67 -0.43 -4.49 -12.59
C ILE A 67 0.53 -3.58 -13.38
N GLY A 68 0.58 -2.29 -13.04
CA GLY A 68 1.40 -1.29 -13.72
C GLY A 68 2.90 -1.56 -13.63
N LEU A 69 3.40 -2.18 -12.56
CA LEU A 69 4.80 -2.61 -12.45
C LEU A 69 5.20 -3.68 -13.49
N LEU A 70 4.24 -4.41 -14.04
CA LEU A 70 4.49 -5.41 -15.08
C LEU A 70 4.55 -4.82 -16.49
N VAL A 71 4.07 -3.59 -16.68
CA VAL A 71 4.00 -2.93 -17.99
C VAL A 71 5.29 -2.13 -18.25
N PRO A 72 6.15 -2.52 -19.21
CA PRO A 72 7.49 -1.93 -19.38
C PRO A 72 7.52 -0.40 -19.49
N GLY A 73 6.57 0.20 -20.21
CA GLY A 73 6.49 1.65 -20.39
C GLY A 73 5.92 2.44 -19.21
N LEU A 74 5.36 1.78 -18.20
CA LEU A 74 4.72 2.43 -17.05
C LEU A 74 5.49 2.28 -15.74
N ARG A 75 6.49 1.39 -15.69
CA ARG A 75 7.19 0.98 -14.44
C ARG A 75 7.64 2.16 -13.60
N TRP A 76 8.31 3.12 -14.22
CA TRP A 76 8.84 4.30 -13.53
C TRP A 76 7.74 5.16 -12.93
N VAL A 77 6.73 5.52 -13.73
CA VAL A 77 5.58 6.33 -13.29
C VAL A 77 4.84 5.61 -12.16
N VAL A 78 4.55 4.33 -12.35
CA VAL A 78 3.82 3.51 -11.38
C VAL A 78 4.62 3.33 -10.09
N GLY A 79 5.94 3.15 -10.18
CA GLY A 79 6.83 3.07 -9.02
C GLY A 79 6.77 4.35 -8.18
N VAL A 80 6.89 5.52 -8.81
CA VAL A 80 6.76 6.82 -8.12
C VAL A 80 5.37 6.98 -7.49
N LEU A 81 4.31 6.66 -8.23
CA LEU A 81 2.93 6.71 -7.73
C LEU A 81 2.70 5.78 -6.55
N LEU A 82 3.24 4.56 -6.57
CA LEU A 82 3.17 3.60 -5.46
C LEU A 82 3.93 4.12 -4.24
N VAL A 83 5.07 4.78 -4.40
CA VAL A 83 5.80 5.39 -3.28
C VAL A 83 4.98 6.51 -2.64
N ILE A 84 4.42 7.42 -3.44
CA ILE A 84 3.54 8.49 -2.95
C ILE A 84 2.33 7.89 -2.22
N PHE A 85 1.72 6.87 -2.82
CA PHE A 85 0.60 6.13 -2.25
C PHE A 85 0.96 5.51 -0.89
N LEU A 86 2.09 4.78 -0.80
CA LEU A 86 2.55 4.17 0.44
C LEU A 86 2.75 5.23 1.53
N VAL A 87 3.37 6.37 1.21
CA VAL A 87 3.50 7.48 2.17
C VAL A 87 2.12 8.00 2.60
N ALA A 88 1.19 8.17 1.65
CA ALA A 88 -0.15 8.68 1.91
C ALA A 88 -1.02 7.77 2.80
N VAL A 89 -0.85 6.45 2.73
CA VAL A 89 -1.61 5.50 3.58
C VAL A 89 -0.97 5.25 4.95
N PHE A 90 0.29 5.62 5.15
CA PHE A 90 1.00 5.44 6.43
C PHE A 90 0.28 6.03 7.65
N PRO A 91 -0.37 7.21 7.59
CA PRO A 91 -1.11 7.76 8.73
C PRO A 91 -2.18 6.82 9.30
N ALA A 92 -2.84 6.00 8.46
CA ALA A 92 -3.81 5.00 8.94
C ALA A 92 -3.12 3.87 9.72
N ASN A 93 -1.96 3.42 9.26
CA ASN A 93 -1.15 2.43 9.96
C ASN A 93 -0.61 2.97 11.30
N ALA A 94 -0.12 4.21 11.32
CA ALA A 94 0.35 4.87 12.53
C ALA A 94 -0.79 5.08 13.54
N TYR A 95 -1.99 5.45 13.06
CA TYR A 95 -3.16 5.59 13.91
C TYR A 95 -3.58 4.26 14.54
N ALA A 96 -3.57 3.16 13.78
CA ALA A 96 -3.86 1.84 14.31
C ALA A 96 -2.83 1.41 15.36
N ALA A 97 -1.54 1.66 15.10
CA ALA A 97 -0.45 1.36 16.04
C ALA A 97 -0.58 2.13 17.37
N ALA A 98 -1.15 3.33 17.34
CA ALA A 98 -1.38 4.16 18.53
C ALA A 98 -2.62 3.75 19.35
N HIS A 99 -3.48 2.87 18.83
CA HIS A 99 -4.72 2.43 19.50
C HIS A 99 -4.83 0.88 19.53
N PRO A 100 -3.87 0.18 20.17
CA PRO A 100 -3.82 -1.28 20.16
C PRO A 100 -5.01 -1.95 20.86
N ASP A 101 -5.62 -1.29 21.83
CA ASP A 101 -6.85 -1.70 22.51
C ASP A 101 -8.04 -1.82 21.55
N ARG A 102 -8.09 -0.95 20.54
CA ARG A 102 -9.17 -0.89 19.55
C ARG A 102 -8.96 -1.83 18.37
N PHE A 103 -7.71 -2.04 17.96
CA PHE A 103 -7.36 -2.71 16.71
C PHE A 103 -6.70 -4.08 16.90
N GLY A 104 -6.28 -4.44 18.13
CA GLY A 104 -5.75 -5.76 18.44
C GLY A 104 -4.63 -6.18 17.48
N ARG A 105 -4.82 -7.30 16.79
CA ARG A 105 -3.82 -7.86 15.85
C ARG A 105 -3.49 -6.95 14.66
N THR A 106 -4.36 -6.00 14.29
CA THR A 106 -4.06 -5.06 13.20
C THR A 106 -3.25 -3.85 13.66
N ALA A 107 -3.10 -3.63 14.97
CA ALA A 107 -2.20 -2.64 15.55
C ALA A 107 -0.75 -3.14 15.57
N ILE A 108 -0.16 -3.31 14.38
CA ILE A 108 1.28 -3.57 14.30
C ILE A 108 2.03 -2.38 14.93
N PRO A 109 3.01 -2.60 15.82
CA PRO A 109 3.74 -1.51 16.45
C PRO A 109 4.36 -0.56 15.43
N PHE A 110 4.42 0.73 15.79
CA PHE A 110 4.79 1.81 14.88
C PHE A 110 6.13 1.59 14.18
N TRP A 111 7.20 1.28 14.93
CA TRP A 111 8.56 1.14 14.38
C TRP A 111 8.71 -0.04 13.42
N PRO A 112 8.30 -1.28 13.77
CA PRO A 112 8.26 -2.39 12.82
C PRO A 112 7.48 -2.05 11.55
N ARG A 113 6.32 -1.39 11.69
CA ARG A 113 5.49 -0.99 10.55
C ARG A 113 6.20 0.03 9.66
N LEU A 114 6.82 1.05 10.24
CA LEU A 114 7.57 2.07 9.52
C LEU A 114 8.74 1.46 8.75
N VAL A 115 9.52 0.60 9.40
CA VAL A 115 10.66 -0.09 8.76
C VAL A 115 10.17 -0.95 7.58
N ALA A 116 9.12 -1.75 7.77
CA ALA A 116 8.55 -2.55 6.69
C ALA A 116 8.07 -1.69 5.51
N GLN A 117 7.52 -0.51 5.78
CA GLN A 117 7.05 0.41 4.75
C GLN A 117 8.20 1.08 3.99
N ILE A 118 9.29 1.46 4.69
CA ILE A 118 10.51 1.97 4.06
C ILE A 118 11.15 0.89 3.17
N VAL A 119 11.22 -0.35 3.65
CA VAL A 119 11.73 -1.49 2.86
C VAL A 119 10.86 -1.71 1.63
N LEU A 120 9.53 -1.71 1.77
CA LEU A 120 8.62 -1.86 0.62
C LEU A 120 8.80 -0.73 -0.40
N ILE A 121 8.96 0.51 0.05
CA ILE A 121 9.28 1.66 -0.82
C ILE A 121 10.59 1.42 -1.59
N ALA A 122 11.65 0.98 -0.90
CA ALA A 122 12.94 0.69 -1.53
C ALA A 122 12.82 -0.42 -2.59
N LEU A 123 12.06 -1.49 -2.30
CA LEU A 123 11.81 -2.58 -3.24
C LEU A 123 11.01 -2.12 -4.46
N VAL A 124 10.00 -1.26 -4.27
CA VAL A 124 9.23 -0.67 -5.37
C VAL A 124 10.14 0.17 -6.28
N LEU A 125 11.00 1.01 -5.69
CA LEU A 125 11.96 1.81 -6.47
C LEU A 125 12.94 0.90 -7.22
N PHE A 126 13.50 -0.12 -6.57
CA PHE A 126 14.39 -1.05 -7.25
C PHE A 126 13.69 -1.76 -8.43
N ALA A 127 12.47 -2.26 -8.21
CA ALA A 127 11.68 -2.90 -9.26
C ALA A 127 11.28 -1.94 -10.40
N ALA A 128 11.05 -0.67 -10.11
CA ALA A 128 10.62 0.31 -11.10
C ALA A 128 11.76 0.80 -12.00
N PHE A 129 12.99 0.85 -11.48
CA PHE A 129 14.16 1.45 -12.16
C PHE A 129 15.23 0.45 -12.61
N GLY A 130 15.24 -0.78 -12.07
CA GLY A 130 16.11 -1.87 -12.55
C GLY A 130 15.51 -2.62 -13.72
#